data_AF-J9E5T7-F1
#
_entry.id   AF-J9E5T7-F1
#
_cell.length_a   1.000
_cell.length_b   1.000
_cell.length_c   1.000
_cell.angle_alpha   90.00
_cell.angle_beta   90.00
_cell.angle_gamma   90.00
#
_symmetry.space_group_name_H-M   'P 1'
#
loop_
_entity.id
_entity.type
_entity.pdbx_description
1 polymer ?
#
loop_
_entity_poly.entity_id
_entity_poly.type
_entity_poly.pdbx_seq_one_letter_code
_entity_poly.pdbx_strand_id
1 'polypeptide(L)'
;MIAKGVFNWGLEFKWKYIPWEYWDLPENNIKPFRSSTMSGGLLAIDRKYFHAMGEYDTGMEIWGVENIEMSIRIWLCGGSILVAPCSHVGHVFRTRRPYTNKPGIDTKLYNSLRTIKIWFDDYDKYFYEKRPDAKGMEAGDLSERMKLKESLNCKPFQWYIQEIDPELEPKKMLHEEL
;
A
#
# COMPACT_ATOMS: atom_id res chain seq x y z
N MET A 1 -3.40 6.26 -20.06
CA MET A 1 -2.94 4.86 -19.96
C MET A 1 -3.44 4.32 -18.64
N ILE A 2 -4.16 3.19 -18.65
CA ILE A 2 -4.73 2.59 -17.45
C ILE A 2 -3.69 1.66 -16.83
N ALA A 3 -3.48 1.77 -15.51
CA ALA A 3 -2.45 1.03 -14.79
C ALA A 3 -2.98 0.52 -13.44
N LYS A 4 -2.32 -0.51 -12.92
CA LYS A 4 -2.49 -0.98 -11.55
C LYS A 4 -1.50 -0.24 -10.64
N GLY A 5 -1.89 -0.01 -9.39
CA GLY A 5 -0.98 0.38 -8.34
C GLY A 5 -0.28 -0.83 -7.76
N VAL A 6 1.04 -0.73 -7.60
CA VAL A 6 1.91 -1.66 -6.86
C VAL A 6 2.81 -0.86 -5.92
N PHE A 7 3.55 -1.52 -5.03
CA PHE A 7 4.60 -0.87 -4.24
C PHE A 7 5.86 -1.73 -4.13
N ASN A 8 6.99 -1.13 -3.75
CA ASN A 8 8.23 -1.86 -3.48
C ASN A 8 8.47 -2.02 -1.97
N TRP A 9 9.47 -2.82 -1.58
CA TRP A 9 9.85 -2.97 -0.17
C TRP A 9 10.28 -1.69 0.55
N GLY A 10 10.50 -0.57 -0.15
CA GLY A 10 10.69 0.76 0.45
C GLY A 10 9.37 1.50 0.76
N LEU A 11 8.22 0.83 0.60
CA LEU A 11 6.87 1.41 0.67
C LEU A 11 6.69 2.60 -0.27
N GLU A 12 7.17 2.43 -1.50
CA GLU A 12 7.01 3.42 -2.56
C GLU A 12 5.98 2.92 -3.57
N PHE A 13 4.92 3.71 -3.74
CA PHE A 13 3.91 3.46 -4.76
C PHE A 13 4.52 3.56 -6.16
N LYS A 14 4.15 2.62 -7.04
CA LYS A 14 4.52 2.60 -8.45
C LYS A 14 3.30 2.24 -9.30
N TRP A 15 3.31 2.73 -10.54
CA TRP A 15 2.36 2.31 -11.56
C TRP A 15 2.91 1.08 -12.28
N LYS A 16 2.10 0.03 -12.36
CA LYS A 16 2.32 -1.13 -13.20
C LYS A 16 1.39 -1.07 -14.39
N TYR A 17 1.97 -0.82 -15.56
CA TYR A 17 1.21 -0.79 -16.81
C TYR A 17 0.78 -2.20 -17.20
N ILE A 18 -0.45 -2.29 -17.68
CA ILE A 18 -1.00 -3.53 -18.21
C ILE A 18 -0.58 -3.61 -19.69
N PRO A 19 -0.06 -4.77 -20.17
CA PRO A 19 0.29 -4.96 -21.58
C PRO A 19 -0.85 -4.58 -22.52
N TRP A 20 -0.52 -4.09 -23.71
CA TRP A 20 -1.51 -3.58 -24.66
C TRP A 20 -2.51 -4.66 -25.10
N GLU A 21 -2.02 -5.89 -25.22
CA GLU A 21 -2.78 -7.07 -25.63
C GLU A 21 -3.94 -7.38 -24.68
N TYR A 22 -3.85 -6.96 -23.41
CA TYR A 22 -4.96 -7.08 -22.47
C TYR A 22 -6.17 -6.25 -22.90
N TRP A 23 -5.94 -5.09 -23.54
CA TRP A 23 -7.00 -4.15 -23.93
C TRP A 23 -7.62 -4.46 -25.29
N ASP A 24 -7.04 -5.41 -26.04
CA ASP A 24 -7.61 -5.87 -27.32
C ASP A 24 -8.97 -6.56 -27.12
N LEU A 25 -9.23 -7.09 -25.93
CA LEU A 25 -10.54 -7.59 -25.52
C LEU A 25 -11.45 -6.41 -25.12
N PRO A 26 -12.55 -6.14 -25.85
CA PRO A 26 -13.42 -4.98 -25.58
C PRO A 26 -13.95 -4.93 -24.14
N GLU A 27 -14.26 -6.08 -23.53
CA GLU A 27 -14.74 -6.15 -22.15
C GLU A 27 -13.74 -5.61 -21.12
N ASN A 28 -12.43 -5.71 -21.40
CA ASN A 28 -11.40 -5.24 -20.47
C ASN A 28 -11.34 -3.72 -20.42
N ASN A 29 -11.83 -3.03 -21.46
CA ASN A 29 -11.90 -1.57 -21.52
C ASN A 29 -12.97 -0.98 -20.59
N ILE A 30 -13.87 -1.81 -20.04
CA ILE A 30 -14.97 -1.36 -19.18
C ILE A 30 -15.02 -2.08 -17.83
N LYS A 31 -14.55 -3.32 -17.76
CA LYS A 31 -14.63 -4.14 -16.56
C LYS A 31 -13.62 -3.66 -15.51
N PRO A 32 -14.05 -3.39 -14.27
CA PRO A 32 -13.12 -3.11 -13.18
C PRO A 32 -12.17 -4.29 -12.93
N PHE A 33 -10.91 -3.98 -12.62
CA PHE A 33 -9.89 -4.99 -12.35
C PHE A 33 -9.18 -4.72 -11.02
N ARG A 34 -8.64 -5.79 -10.43
CA ARG A 34 -7.95 -5.74 -9.13
C ARG A 34 -6.60 -5.02 -9.23
N SER A 35 -6.30 -4.22 -8.21
CA SER A 35 -5.04 -3.54 -8.00
C SER A 35 -4.50 -3.88 -6.61
N SER A 36 -3.19 -4.13 -6.48
CA SER A 36 -2.62 -4.52 -5.18
C SER A 36 -2.65 -3.35 -4.20
N THR A 37 -2.36 -2.13 -4.69
CA THR A 37 -2.54 -0.89 -3.94
C THR A 37 -3.26 0.19 -4.74
N MET A 38 -3.66 1.26 -4.07
CA MET A 38 -4.23 2.48 -4.64
C MET A 38 -3.27 3.67 -4.49
N SER A 39 -3.40 4.67 -5.35
CA SER A 39 -2.62 5.91 -5.24
C SER A 39 -3.02 6.76 -4.03
N GLY A 40 -4.24 6.57 -3.51
CA GLY A 40 -4.76 7.17 -2.26
C GLY A 40 -5.56 8.44 -2.45
N GLY A 41 -5.16 9.34 -3.35
CA GLY A 41 -5.81 10.65 -3.48
C GLY A 41 -7.20 10.64 -4.13
N LEU A 42 -7.52 9.62 -4.92
CA LEU A 42 -8.79 9.50 -5.65
C LEU A 42 -9.34 8.10 -5.45
N LEU A 43 -10.43 7.97 -4.70
CA LEU A 43 -11.13 6.71 -4.47
C LEU A 43 -12.62 6.96 -4.18
N ALA A 44 -13.41 5.91 -4.30
CA ALA A 44 -14.77 5.84 -3.79
C ALA A 44 -14.86 4.63 -2.85
N ILE A 45 -15.41 4.83 -1.66
CA ILE A 45 -15.57 3.80 -0.63
C ILE A 45 -16.89 4.03 0.08
N ASP A 46 -17.61 2.95 0.41
CA ASP A 46 -18.80 3.05 1.24
C ASP A 46 -18.42 3.61 2.62
N ARG A 47 -19.21 4.57 3.11
CA ARG A 47 -18.91 5.27 4.37
C ARG A 47 -18.90 4.31 5.56
N LYS A 48 -19.89 3.41 5.66
CA LYS A 48 -19.97 2.47 6.79
C LYS A 48 -18.81 1.48 6.75
N TYR A 49 -18.46 1.02 5.55
CA TYR A 49 -17.29 0.18 5.32
C TYR A 49 -15.99 0.90 5.70
N PHE A 50 -15.80 2.17 5.33
CA PHE A 50 -14.63 2.96 5.73
C PHE A 50 -14.48 3.05 7.25
N HIS A 51 -15.56 3.33 7.97
CA HIS A 51 -15.56 3.33 9.44
C HIS A 51 -15.30 1.93 10.02
N ALA A 52 -15.95 0.89 9.49
CA ALA A 52 -15.78 -0.49 9.96
C ALA A 52 -14.36 -1.02 9.74
N MET A 53 -13.70 -0.57 8.67
CA MET A 53 -12.30 -0.88 8.41
C MET A 53 -11.34 -0.08 9.30
N GLY A 54 -11.82 0.81 10.16
CA GLY A 54 -11.01 1.58 11.10
C GLY A 54 -10.43 2.88 10.53
N GLU A 55 -11.03 3.46 9.49
CA GLU A 55 -10.66 4.76 8.93
C GLU A 55 -9.16 4.83 8.54
N TYR A 56 -8.50 5.98 8.73
CA TYR A 56 -7.04 6.09 8.65
C TYR A 56 -6.41 5.87 10.03
N ASP A 57 -5.14 5.47 10.04
CA ASP A 57 -4.33 5.50 11.27
C ASP A 57 -4.09 6.97 11.68
N THR A 58 -4.77 7.39 12.75
CA THR A 58 -4.67 8.77 13.27
C THR A 58 -3.30 9.10 13.86
N GLY A 59 -2.44 8.09 14.07
CA GLY A 59 -1.04 8.30 14.44
C GLY A 59 -0.12 8.57 13.25
N MET A 60 -0.59 8.49 12.01
CA MET A 60 0.20 8.91 10.84
C MET A 60 0.33 10.43 10.76
N GLU A 61 1.46 10.87 10.22
CA GLU A 61 1.85 12.27 10.21
C GLU A 61 1.99 12.81 8.79
N ILE A 62 1.37 13.97 8.53
CA ILE A 62 1.41 14.80 7.32
C ILE A 62 1.13 14.06 6.00
N TRP A 63 2.07 13.24 5.53
CA TRP A 63 2.00 12.64 4.21
C TRP A 63 2.82 11.35 4.12
N GLY A 64 2.26 10.38 3.43
CA GLY A 64 2.96 9.24 2.87
C GLY A 64 2.54 7.94 3.50
N VAL A 65 2.42 6.93 2.63
CA VAL A 65 2.17 5.52 2.97
C VAL A 65 0.75 5.24 3.45
N GLU A 66 -0.08 6.24 3.76
CA GLU A 66 -1.48 6.06 4.16
C GLU A 66 -2.28 5.29 3.09
N ASN A 67 -1.95 5.52 1.83
CA ASN A 67 -2.55 4.83 0.69
C ASN A 67 -2.16 3.34 0.65
N ILE A 68 -0.91 3.01 0.99
CA ILE A 68 -0.39 1.63 1.01
C ILE A 68 -0.92 0.90 2.25
N GLU A 69 -0.91 1.54 3.42
CA GLU A 69 -1.47 0.99 4.65
C GLU A 69 -2.94 0.61 4.48
N MET A 70 -3.77 1.55 4.01
CA MET A 70 -5.19 1.29 3.80
C MET A 70 -5.39 0.21 2.74
N SER A 71 -4.52 0.13 1.73
CA SER A 71 -4.60 -0.90 0.71
C SER A 71 -4.37 -2.31 1.28
N ILE A 72 -3.29 -2.47 2.03
CA ILE A 72 -2.91 -3.75 2.64
C ILE A 72 -3.98 -4.17 3.64
N ARG A 73 -4.42 -3.26 4.51
CA ARG A 73 -5.50 -3.51 5.47
C ARG A 73 -6.78 -3.97 4.76
N ILE A 74 -7.23 -3.27 3.72
CA ILE A 74 -8.43 -3.66 2.97
C ILE A 74 -8.30 -5.09 2.43
N TRP A 75 -7.17 -5.43 1.81
CA TRP A 75 -6.97 -6.77 1.26
C TRP A 75 -6.91 -7.85 2.35
N LEU A 76 -6.12 -7.63 3.40
CA LEU A 76 -5.96 -8.61 4.47
C LEU A 76 -7.24 -8.86 5.25
N CYS A 77 -8.09 -7.84 5.41
CA CYS A 77 -9.31 -7.93 6.21
C CYS A 77 -10.58 -8.17 5.38
N GLY A 78 -10.45 -8.72 4.17
CA GLY A 78 -11.57 -9.28 3.40
C GLY A 78 -12.19 -8.37 2.34
N GLY A 79 -11.62 -7.20 2.11
CA GLY A 79 -12.02 -6.28 1.04
C GLY A 79 -11.28 -6.49 -0.28
N SER A 80 -11.44 -5.52 -1.18
CA SER A 80 -10.69 -5.48 -2.45
C SER A 80 -10.52 -4.06 -2.95
N ILE A 81 -9.51 -3.86 -3.80
CA ILE A 81 -9.24 -2.58 -4.46
C ILE A 81 -9.39 -2.79 -5.96
N LEU A 82 -10.24 -1.96 -6.57
CA LEU A 82 -10.55 -2.03 -7.98
C LEU A 82 -10.22 -0.71 -8.66
N VAL A 83 -9.65 -0.79 -9.86
CA VAL A 83 -9.58 0.33 -10.80
C VAL A 83 -10.74 0.17 -11.78
N ALA A 84 -11.55 1.22 -11.94
CA ALA A 84 -12.68 1.23 -12.86
C ALA A 84 -12.32 2.00 -14.14
N PRO A 85 -12.09 1.31 -15.28
CA PRO A 85 -11.73 1.97 -16.55
C PRO A 85 -12.68 3.07 -17.00
N CYS A 86 -13.98 2.96 -16.70
CA CYS A 86 -14.96 3.95 -17.12
C CYS A 86 -14.97 5.23 -16.27
N SER A 87 -14.29 5.27 -15.12
CA SER A 87 -14.27 6.41 -14.21
C SER A 87 -12.97 7.19 -14.36
N HIS A 88 -13.03 8.33 -15.06
CA HIS A 88 -11.86 9.16 -15.32
C HIS A 88 -11.85 10.45 -14.52
N VAL A 89 -10.75 10.69 -13.81
CA VAL A 89 -10.48 11.96 -13.12
C VAL A 89 -9.05 12.39 -13.41
N GLY A 90 -8.88 13.62 -13.90
CA GLY A 90 -7.57 14.21 -14.16
C GLY A 90 -6.89 14.64 -12.86
N HIS A 91 -5.61 14.31 -12.70
CA HIS A 91 -4.78 14.76 -11.59
C HIS A 91 -3.50 15.43 -12.12
N VAL A 92 -3.20 16.63 -11.63
CA VAL A 92 -1.97 17.34 -11.96
C VAL A 92 -0.82 16.79 -11.12
N PHE A 93 -0.05 15.86 -11.69
CA PHE A 93 1.14 15.32 -11.05
C PHE A 93 2.20 16.41 -10.86
N ARG A 94 2.81 16.43 -9.67
CA ARG A 94 3.86 17.39 -9.30
C ARG A 94 5.17 16.64 -9.14
N THR A 95 6.28 17.31 -9.47
CA THR A 95 7.62 16.77 -9.29
C THR A 95 8.13 16.90 -7.85
N ARG A 96 7.54 17.82 -7.07
CA ARG A 96 7.93 18.10 -5.68
C ARG A 96 6.70 18.38 -4.82
N ARG A 97 6.80 18.08 -3.52
CA ARG A 97 5.76 18.39 -2.53
C ARG A 97 5.86 19.87 -2.12
N PRO A 98 4.75 20.59 -1.98
CA PRO A 98 4.76 22.01 -1.62
C PRO A 98 4.81 22.28 -0.11
N TYR A 99 4.77 21.24 0.73
CA TYR A 99 4.78 21.32 2.20
C TYR A 99 5.99 20.59 2.76
N THR A 100 6.43 21.03 3.94
CA THR A 100 7.56 20.46 4.67
C THR A 100 7.09 19.39 5.67
N ASN A 101 8.00 18.51 6.04
CA ASN A 101 7.79 17.60 7.15
C ASN A 101 7.63 18.37 8.48
N LYS A 102 7.11 17.68 9.52
CA LYS A 102 7.28 18.15 10.89
C LYS A 102 8.79 18.32 11.17
N PRO A 103 9.22 19.40 11.84
CA PRO A 103 10.63 19.60 12.16
C PRO A 103 11.23 18.37 12.83
N GLY A 104 12.35 17.87 12.30
CA GLY A 104 13.09 16.74 12.87
C GLY A 104 12.51 15.35 12.59
N ILE A 105 11.44 15.21 11.81
CA ILE A 105 10.80 13.92 11.54
C ILE A 105 10.70 13.67 10.02
N ASP A 106 11.23 12.56 9.53
CA ASP A 106 10.85 12.05 8.20
C ASP A 106 9.47 11.39 8.32
N THR A 107 8.43 12.17 8.00
CA THR A 107 7.02 11.75 8.15
C THR A 107 6.70 10.49 7.34
N LYS A 108 7.28 10.35 6.13
CA LYS A 108 7.10 9.16 5.31
C LYS A 108 7.71 7.94 6.00
N LEU A 109 8.94 8.07 6.51
CA LEU A 109 9.63 6.97 7.21
C LEU A 109 8.90 6.58 8.50
N TYR A 110 8.41 7.55 9.26
CA TYR A 110 7.61 7.31 10.45
C TYR A 110 6.31 6.55 10.11
N ASN A 111 5.55 6.99 9.10
CA ASN A 111 4.34 6.30 8.65
C ASN A 111 4.62 4.91 8.08
N SER A 112 5.76 4.73 7.39
CA SER A 112 6.26 3.43 6.96
C SER A 112 6.45 2.47 8.14
N LEU A 113 7.11 2.93 9.22
CA LEU A 113 7.37 2.13 10.41
C LEU A 113 6.08 1.68 11.10
N ARG A 114 5.10 2.58 11.20
CA ARG A 114 3.76 2.23 11.71
C ARG A 114 3.15 1.11 10.86
N THR A 115 3.18 1.28 9.55
CA THR A 115 2.59 0.32 8.58
C THR A 115 3.23 -1.06 8.67
N ILE A 116 4.56 -1.17 8.61
CA ILE A 116 5.24 -2.48 8.61
C ILE A 116 5.03 -3.23 9.92
N LYS A 117 5.10 -2.53 11.06
CA LYS A 117 4.99 -3.17 12.38
C LYS A 117 3.60 -3.75 12.65
N ILE A 118 2.57 -3.23 11.98
CA ILE A 118 1.20 -3.74 12.11
C ILE A 118 0.92 -4.82 11.06
N TRP A 119 1.29 -4.57 9.81
CA TRP A 119 0.72 -5.31 8.67
C TRP A 119 1.65 -6.29 7.98
N PHE A 120 2.97 -6.25 8.23
CA PHE A 120 3.95 -7.01 7.43
C PHE A 120 4.38 -8.33 8.08
N ASP A 121 4.01 -8.59 9.33
CA ASP A 121 4.45 -9.78 10.07
C ASP A 121 5.99 -9.99 9.92
N ASP A 122 6.46 -11.19 9.61
CA ASP A 122 7.90 -11.51 9.44
C ASP A 122 8.54 -10.97 8.15
N TYR A 123 7.80 -10.19 7.35
CA TYR A 123 8.28 -9.57 6.11
C TYR A 123 8.80 -8.14 6.30
N ASP A 124 8.69 -7.56 7.49
CA ASP A 124 9.22 -6.23 7.80
C ASP A 124 10.74 -6.12 7.59
N LYS A 125 11.48 -7.23 7.71
CA LYS A 125 12.91 -7.33 7.42
C LYS A 125 13.29 -6.81 6.04
N TYR A 126 12.46 -7.05 5.01
CA TYR A 126 12.73 -6.58 3.65
C TYR A 126 12.58 -5.06 3.52
N PHE A 127 11.73 -4.45 4.34
CA PHE A 127 11.70 -3.00 4.46
C PHE A 127 13.00 -2.49 5.09
N TYR A 128 13.45 -3.10 6.20
CA TYR A 128 14.70 -2.71 6.86
C TYR A 128 15.96 -2.95 6.01
N GLU A 129 15.93 -3.87 5.04
CA GLU A 129 16.99 -4.04 4.04
C GLU A 129 17.03 -2.86 3.05
N LYS A 130 15.86 -2.34 2.64
CA LYS A 130 15.77 -1.17 1.75
C LYS A 130 15.93 0.16 2.47
N ARG A 131 15.55 0.23 3.75
CA ARG A 131 15.58 1.41 4.62
C ARG A 131 16.30 1.08 5.92
N PRO A 132 17.62 0.84 5.88
CA PRO A 132 18.41 0.54 7.08
C PRO A 132 18.43 1.71 8.07
N ASP A 133 18.21 2.94 7.59
CA ASP A 133 18.01 4.16 8.38
C ASP A 133 16.81 4.09 9.33
N ALA A 134 15.85 3.20 9.06
CA ALA A 134 14.67 3.00 9.91
C ALA A 134 14.93 2.11 11.14
N LYS A 135 16.09 1.44 11.21
CA LYS A 135 16.40 0.51 12.32
C LYS A 135 16.56 1.28 13.63
N GLY A 136 15.91 0.79 14.69
CA GLY A 136 15.96 1.41 16.01
C GLY A 136 15.09 2.66 16.17
N MET A 137 14.33 3.04 15.14
CA MET A 137 13.35 4.12 15.25
C MET A 137 12.04 3.62 15.87
N GLU A 138 11.43 4.47 16.69
CA GLU A 138 10.13 4.23 17.32
C GLU A 138 8.97 4.57 16.37
N ALA A 139 7.92 3.76 16.41
CA ALA A 139 6.71 3.96 15.60
C ALA A 139 5.55 4.61 16.38
N GLY A 140 5.80 5.04 17.63
CA GLY A 140 4.76 5.50 18.54
C GLY A 140 3.82 4.37 18.99
N ASP A 141 2.67 4.71 19.57
CA ASP A 141 1.67 3.72 19.98
C ASP A 141 0.94 3.13 18.75
N LEU A 142 0.88 1.80 18.71
CA LEU A 142 0.24 0.99 17.66
C LEU A 142 -0.93 0.16 18.20
N SER A 143 -1.25 0.28 19.50
CA SER A 143 -2.18 -0.59 20.21
C SER A 143 -3.58 -0.63 19.59
N GLU A 144 -4.10 0.51 19.18
CA GLU A 144 -5.41 0.62 18.52
C GLU A 144 -5.45 -0.14 17.19
N ARG A 145 -4.39 0.00 16.38
CA ARG A 145 -4.30 -0.63 15.06
C ARG A 145 -4.07 -2.14 15.15
N MET A 146 -3.29 -2.59 16.13
CA MET A 146 -3.12 -4.02 16.41
C MET A 146 -4.44 -4.67 16.84
N LYS A 147 -5.18 -4.03 17.77
CA LYS A 147 -6.52 -4.48 18.18
C LYS A 147 -7.49 -4.52 16.99
N LEU A 148 -7.43 -3.54 16.11
CA LEU A 148 -8.24 -3.52 14.88
C LEU A 148 -7.92 -4.74 14.00
N LYS A 149 -6.64 -5.00 13.72
CA LYS A 149 -6.19 -6.16 12.93
C LYS A 149 -6.71 -7.48 13.51
N GLU A 150 -6.64 -7.64 14.82
CA GLU A 150 -7.17 -8.81 15.54
C GLU A 150 -8.70 -8.89 15.43
N SER A 151 -9.41 -7.79 15.70
CA SER A 151 -10.88 -7.74 15.70
C SER A 151 -11.52 -8.05 14.35
N LEU A 152 -10.85 -7.68 13.26
CA LEU A 152 -11.28 -7.95 11.90
C LEU A 152 -10.84 -9.33 11.39
N ASN A 153 -10.10 -10.10 12.21
CA ASN A 153 -9.55 -11.41 11.86
C ASN A 153 -8.80 -11.37 10.52
N CYS A 154 -7.93 -10.36 10.36
CA CYS A 154 -7.22 -10.13 9.11
C CYS A 154 -6.24 -11.27 8.81
N LYS A 155 -6.07 -11.57 7.53
CA LYS A 155 -5.12 -12.57 7.03
C LYS A 155 -3.66 -12.17 7.31
N PRO A 156 -2.73 -13.13 7.38
CA PRO A 156 -1.30 -12.82 7.47
C PRO A 156 -0.79 -12.19 6.16
N PHE A 157 0.29 -11.41 6.24
CA PHE A 157 0.89 -10.73 5.09
C PHE A 157 1.38 -11.68 4.00
N GLN A 158 1.79 -12.89 4.39
CA GLN A 158 2.10 -13.99 3.45
C GLN A 158 1.01 -14.20 2.40
N TRP A 159 -0.27 -14.13 2.82
CA TRP A 159 -1.40 -14.30 1.93
C TRP A 159 -1.51 -13.15 0.93
N TYR A 160 -1.21 -11.91 1.36
CA TYR A 160 -1.20 -10.76 0.45
C TYR A 160 -0.17 -10.95 -0.66
N ILE A 161 1.04 -11.40 -0.31
CA ILE A 161 2.08 -11.65 -1.32
C ILE A 161 1.62 -12.76 -2.27
N GLN A 162 1.11 -13.88 -1.76
CA GLN A 162 0.72 -15.02 -2.59
C GLN A 162 -0.47 -14.75 -3.51
N GLU A 163 -1.47 -14.01 -3.05
CA GLU A 163 -2.75 -13.88 -3.76
C GLU A 163 -2.95 -12.51 -4.43
N ILE A 164 -2.33 -11.46 -3.89
CA ILE A 164 -2.59 -10.08 -4.31
C ILE A 164 -1.41 -9.48 -5.05
N ASP A 165 -0.18 -9.67 -4.57
CA ASP A 165 1.03 -9.13 -5.21
C ASP A 165 2.21 -10.13 -5.23
N PRO A 166 2.14 -11.21 -6.04
CA PRO A 166 3.19 -12.23 -6.10
C PRO A 166 4.54 -11.71 -6.56
N GLU A 167 4.56 -10.57 -7.26
CA GLU A 167 5.80 -9.94 -7.71
C GLU A 167 6.53 -9.20 -6.58
N LEU A 168 5.87 -8.97 -5.45
CA LEU A 168 6.51 -8.46 -4.24
C LEU A 168 7.36 -9.54 -3.56
N GLU A 169 7.15 -10.83 -3.89
CA GLU A 169 7.93 -11.93 -3.32
C GLU A 169 9.44 -11.65 -3.46
N PRO A 170 10.19 -11.65 -2.35
CA PRO A 170 11.62 -11.40 -2.37
C PRO A 170 12.30 -12.45 -3.24
N LYS A 171 12.83 -12.04 -4.40
CA LYS A 171 13.65 -12.91 -5.21
C LYS A 171 14.87 -13.31 -4.38
N LYS A 172 15.01 -14.59 -4.05
CA LYS A 172 16.28 -15.12 -3.56
C LYS A 172 17.33 -14.70 -4.59
N MET A 173 18.29 -13.86 -4.20
CA MET A 173 19.49 -13.70 -5.00
C MET A 173 20.14 -15.08 -5.03
N LEU A 174 19.98 -15.79 -6.15
CA LEU A 174 20.82 -16.93 -6.43
C LEU A 174 22.25 -16.40 -6.39
N HIS A 175 23.11 -17.04 -5.61
CA HIS A 175 24.53 -16.70 -5.44
C HIS A 175 25.36 -16.76 -6.74
N GLU A 176 24.73 -16.83 -7.91
CA GLU A 176 25.37 -17.05 -9.21
C GLU A 176 25.47 -15.77 -10.07
N GLU A 177 25.05 -14.60 -9.57
CA GLU A 177 25.22 -13.31 -10.24
C GLU A 177 26.11 -12.32 -9.47
N LEU A 178 27.14 -12.83 -8.77
CA LEU A 178 28.29 -12.04 -8.28
C LEU A 178 29.58 -12.52 -8.95
#